data_AF-A0A3E5EQ01-F1
#
_entry.id   AF-A0A3E5EQ01-F1
#
_cell.length_a   1.000
_cell.length_b   1.000
_cell.length_c   1.000
_cell.angle_alpha   90.00
_cell.angle_beta   90.00
_cell.angle_gamma   90.00
#
_symmetry.space_group_name_H-M   'P 1'
#
loop_
_entity.id
_entity.type
_entity.pdbx_description
1 polymer ?
#
loop_
_entity_poly.entity_id
_entity_poly.type
_entity_poly.pdbx_seq_one_letter_code
_entity_poly.pdbx_strand_id
1 'polypeptide(L)'
;MFCPECGYKNVDGAAFCENCGTKLTGMPGNINPKETSYKKTGEKATKKSVSLGKINKMLLIEIPIAMISLLIFIMVFQAKFSAKSVVERYVEGMGDGNWNQVYDTLYLNDSGDFMSKQAFVTSQTINGIKWDEDLEVQKIRKKTSNTYRVKYEGDNGVQRIDVKVKRRGLTWKVDEADTFLSKNFSVAVPKGAEIKIDGITPDSKLKSQDEIEGMDTYTIKKIFGTSHYVEISGSDIETTSAVLESYDEPTVMTAGYSKATVEQMADQAVKDLNNIFQGAAANKRFSDLDILNNMYADEKDSVIRKYESARDDYFENGNNSWEFLNYTITNCEAQAQMITRDQKQLIEVTIKGDAQWEKNYVYYDGDKERETETEDAEHTLYYIDDGGTWKLYDLDLWTW
;
A
#
# COMPACT_ATOMS: atom_id res chain seq x y z
N MET A 1 23.90 17.73 -3.96
CA MET A 1 23.11 16.49 -3.82
C MET A 1 21.83 16.75 -3.02
N PHE A 2 20.73 16.07 -3.32
CA PHE A 2 19.48 16.23 -2.55
C PHE A 2 19.43 15.24 -1.38
N CYS A 3 18.91 15.69 -0.23
CA CYS A 3 18.72 14.81 0.92
C CYS A 3 17.63 13.77 0.62
N PRO A 4 17.91 12.46 0.79
CA PRO A 4 16.92 11.42 0.53
C PRO A 4 15.74 11.47 1.50
N GLU A 5 15.92 12.04 2.70
CA GLU A 5 14.89 12.09 3.73
C GLU A 5 14.00 13.33 3.66
N CYS A 6 14.51 14.47 3.20
CA CYS A 6 13.74 15.74 3.25
C CYS A 6 13.79 16.57 1.97
N GLY A 7 14.42 16.08 0.89
CA GLY A 7 14.48 16.76 -0.40
C GLY A 7 15.27 18.07 -0.44
N TYR A 8 15.95 18.47 0.64
CA TYR A 8 16.74 19.71 0.68
C TYR A 8 18.00 19.60 -0.19
N LYS A 9 18.33 20.64 -0.97
CA LYS A 9 19.53 20.69 -1.80
C LYS A 9 20.74 21.04 -0.94
N ASN A 10 21.61 20.06 -0.70
CA ASN A 10 22.86 20.24 0.03
C ASN A 10 24.02 20.47 -0.94
N VAL A 11 25.07 21.13 -0.45
CA VAL A 11 26.35 21.25 -1.15
C VAL A 11 26.93 19.86 -1.46
N ASP A 12 27.60 19.72 -2.60
CA ASP A 12 28.16 18.43 -3.03
C ASP A 12 29.31 18.02 -2.09
N GLY A 13 29.26 16.78 -1.57
CA GLY A 13 30.22 16.26 -0.59
C GLY A 13 29.84 16.50 0.88
N ALA A 14 28.67 17.08 1.18
CA ALA A 14 28.18 17.21 2.55
C ALA A 14 27.98 15.82 3.19
N ALA A 15 28.56 15.60 4.38
CA ALA A 15 28.39 14.36 5.13
C ALA A 15 26.99 14.22 5.76
N PHE A 16 26.33 15.35 6.02
CA PHE A 16 25.01 15.44 6.65
C PHE A 16 24.17 16.52 5.97
N CYS A 17 22.85 16.34 5.99
CA CYS A 17 21.91 17.33 5.47
C CYS A 17 21.83 18.54 6.41
N GLU A 18 21.98 19.75 5.85
CA GLU A 18 21.94 21.01 6.60
C GLU A 18 20.55 21.34 7.17
N ASN A 19 19.49 20.79 6.56
CA ASN A 19 18.12 21.06 6.99
C ASN A 19 17.61 20.08 8.06
N CYS A 20 17.88 18.77 7.91
CA CYS A 20 17.31 17.74 8.78
C CYS A 20 18.34 16.86 9.52
N GLY A 21 19.64 17.02 9.24
CA GLY A 21 20.71 16.27 9.91
C GLY A 21 20.94 14.85 9.39
N THR A 22 20.17 14.39 8.40
CA THR A 22 20.33 13.05 7.80
C THR A 22 21.73 12.86 7.20
N LYS A 23 22.38 11.75 7.53
CA LYS A 23 23.67 11.37 6.93
C LYS A 23 23.51 11.11 5.43
N LEU A 24 24.29 11.79 4.61
CA LEU A 24 24.23 11.65 3.16
C LEU A 24 25.27 10.60 2.73
N THR A 25 24.80 9.42 2.33
CA THR A 25 25.67 8.30 1.94
C THR A 25 26.16 8.49 0.51
N GLY A 26 27.46 8.73 0.34
CA GLY A 26 28.07 8.84 -0.99
C GLY A 26 29.54 9.23 -0.94
N MET A 27 30.42 8.29 -0.58
CA MET A 27 31.84 8.43 -0.92
C MET A 27 32.41 7.07 -1.33
N PRO A 28 32.74 6.85 -2.62
CA PRO A 28 33.59 5.75 -3.03
C PRO A 28 35.06 6.17 -2.92
N GLY A 29 35.90 5.31 -2.31
CA GLY A 29 37.36 5.30 -2.57
C GLY A 29 38.32 5.57 -1.40
N ASN A 30 38.50 4.57 -0.55
CA ASN A 30 39.78 3.95 -0.17
C ASN A 30 41.07 4.83 -0.04
N ILE A 31 41.56 5.03 1.20
CA ILE A 31 43.00 5.07 1.48
C ILE A 31 43.28 4.07 2.61
N ASN A 32 44.15 3.11 2.29
CA ASN A 32 44.55 1.94 3.06
C ASN A 32 45.06 2.26 4.49
N PRO A 33 44.78 1.40 5.49
CA PRO A 33 45.40 1.49 6.80
C PRO A 33 46.81 0.86 6.76
N LYS A 34 47.84 1.63 7.10
CA LYS A 34 49.12 1.06 7.55
C LYS A 34 49.36 1.38 9.02
N GLU A 35 49.39 0.28 9.75
CA GLU A 35 49.82 0.04 11.11
C GLU A 35 50.95 0.96 11.60
N THR A 36 50.90 1.32 12.89
CA THR A 36 52.03 1.00 13.77
C THR A 36 51.56 0.95 15.22
N SER A 37 51.73 -0.24 15.77
CA SER A 37 51.57 -0.62 17.17
C SER A 37 52.43 0.23 18.12
N TYR A 38 51.82 0.75 19.19
CA TYR A 38 52.55 1.33 20.31
C TYR A 38 53.05 0.23 21.26
N LYS A 39 54.37 0.08 21.36
CA LYS A 39 55.05 -0.58 22.50
C LYS A 39 55.40 0.47 23.57
N LYS A 40 55.03 0.18 24.82
CA LYS A 40 55.46 0.89 26.04
C LYS A 40 56.88 0.45 26.45
N THR A 41 57.78 1.41 26.68
CA THR A 41 58.86 1.51 27.71
C THR A 41 59.87 2.55 27.19
N GLY A 42 60.50 3.44 27.94
CA GLY A 42 60.54 3.82 29.35
C GLY A 42 61.61 4.94 29.46
N GLU A 43 61.59 5.66 30.57
CA GLU A 43 62.63 6.58 31.06
C GLU A 43 62.66 8.08 30.68
N LYS A 44 62.39 8.82 31.77
CA LYS A 44 63.16 9.93 32.37
C LYS A 44 62.83 11.35 31.96
N ALA A 45 62.33 12.02 32.99
CA ALA A 45 61.97 13.42 33.08
C ALA A 45 63.11 14.36 32.69
N THR A 46 62.78 15.36 31.88
CA THR A 46 63.26 16.71 32.09
C THR A 46 62.07 17.66 31.99
N LYS A 47 61.80 18.38 33.08
CA LYS A 47 60.81 19.47 33.12
C LYS A 47 61.25 20.53 32.11
N LYS A 48 60.57 20.64 30.96
CA LYS A 48 60.51 21.88 30.20
C LYS A 48 59.15 22.50 30.45
N SER A 49 59.15 23.54 31.28
CA SER A 49 58.07 24.51 31.37
C SER A 49 57.72 24.99 29.97
N VAL A 50 56.51 24.70 29.51
CA VAL A 50 55.95 25.37 28.33
C VAL A 50 55.70 26.80 28.76
N SER A 51 56.52 27.72 28.27
CA SER A 51 56.25 29.14 28.37
C SER A 51 54.93 29.41 27.65
N LEU A 52 54.02 30.16 28.31
CA LEU A 52 52.83 30.75 27.69
C LEU A 52 53.30 31.78 26.65
N GLY A 53 53.77 31.29 25.50
CA GLY A 53 54.19 32.09 24.36
C GLY A 53 52.97 32.49 23.55
N LYS A 54 52.52 33.73 23.76
CA LYS A 54 51.59 34.50 22.91
C LYS A 54 50.40 33.68 22.40
N ILE A 55 49.35 33.58 23.22
CA ILE A 55 47.99 33.33 22.74
C ILE A 55 47.72 34.36 21.63
N ASN A 56 47.48 33.90 20.40
CA ASN A 56 47.10 34.76 19.28
C ASN A 56 45.98 35.69 19.76
N LYS A 57 46.18 37.01 19.70
CA LYS A 57 45.21 38.02 20.19
C LYS A 57 43.80 37.86 19.57
N MET A 58 43.68 37.09 18.49
CA MET A 58 42.43 36.69 17.84
C MET A 58 41.59 35.69 18.67
N LEU A 59 42.22 34.74 19.37
CA LEU A 59 41.55 33.71 20.18
C LEU A 59 40.98 34.25 21.52
N LEU A 60 41.51 35.36 22.02
CA LEU A 60 41.01 36.03 23.23
C LEU A 60 39.69 36.80 23.01
N ILE A 61 39.35 37.12 21.76
CA ILE A 61 38.11 37.82 21.40
C ILE A 61 37.04 36.82 20.92
N GLU A 62 37.44 35.74 20.23
CA GLU A 62 36.51 34.70 19.77
C GLU A 62 35.88 33.90 20.92
N ILE A 63 36.61 33.56 21.99
CA ILE A 63 36.06 32.79 23.10
C ILE A 63 34.90 33.54 23.81
N PRO A 64 35.04 34.83 24.18
CA PRO A 64 33.92 35.61 24.71
C PRO A 64 32.73 35.71 23.75
N ILE A 65 32.98 35.92 22.45
CA ILE A 65 31.91 36.02 21.45
C ILE A 65 31.18 34.68 21.31
N ALA A 66 31.90 33.56 21.23
CA ALA A 66 31.31 32.23 21.17
C ALA A 66 30.50 31.91 22.44
N MET A 67 31.00 32.30 23.63
CA MET A 67 30.28 32.14 24.90
C MET A 67 29.01 32.99 24.97
N ILE A 68 29.05 34.24 24.50
CA ILE A 68 27.87 35.11 24.42
C ILE A 68 26.85 34.55 23.42
N SER A 69 27.30 34.13 22.24
CA SER A 69 26.45 33.48 21.23
C SER A 69 25.82 32.19 21.77
N LEU A 70 26.56 31.39 22.53
CA LEU A 70 26.05 30.19 23.20
C LEU A 70 25.01 30.53 24.28
N LEU A 71 25.24 31.59 25.09
CA LEU A 71 24.28 32.04 26.09
C LEU A 71 23.00 32.58 25.45
N ILE A 72 23.10 33.37 24.38
CA ILE A 72 21.95 33.84 23.60
C ILE A 72 21.20 32.64 23.02
N PHE A 73 21.93 31.67 22.44
CA PHE A 73 21.33 30.44 21.94
C PHE A 73 20.57 29.68 23.04
N ILE A 74 21.16 29.52 24.23
CA ILE A 74 20.50 28.87 25.37
C ILE A 74 19.26 29.65 25.80
N MET A 75 19.32 30.99 25.88
CA MET A 75 18.17 31.83 26.25
C MET A 75 17.04 31.71 25.23
N VAL A 76 17.34 31.81 23.93
CA VAL A 76 16.37 31.67 22.84
C VAL A 76 15.79 30.25 22.82
N PHE A 77 16.64 29.23 22.99
CA PHE A 77 16.21 27.83 23.06
C PHE A 77 15.28 27.60 24.24
N GLN A 78 15.65 28.06 25.44
CA GLN A 78 14.79 27.91 26.63
C GLN A 78 13.49 28.69 26.51
N ALA A 79 13.47 29.84 25.84
CA ALA A 79 12.26 30.60 25.57
C ALA A 79 11.33 29.83 24.60
N LYS A 80 11.85 29.40 23.45
CA LYS A 80 11.09 28.67 22.40
C LYS A 80 10.58 27.30 22.86
N PHE A 81 11.32 26.61 23.73
CA PHE A 81 10.94 25.30 24.26
C PHE A 81 10.40 25.36 25.70
N SER A 82 10.06 26.56 26.18
CA SER A 82 9.38 26.72 27.47
C SER A 82 7.99 26.09 27.42
N ALA A 83 7.49 25.63 28.56
CA ALA A 83 6.14 25.07 28.65
C ALA A 83 5.06 26.04 28.13
N LYS A 84 5.21 27.34 28.39
CA LYS A 84 4.29 28.36 27.88
C LYS A 84 4.32 28.43 26.35
N SER A 85 5.51 28.52 25.76
CA SER A 85 5.65 28.61 24.29
C SER A 85 5.19 27.34 23.58
N VAL A 86 5.38 26.16 24.18
CA VAL A 86 4.87 24.90 23.64
C VAL A 86 3.33 24.86 23.65
N VAL A 87 2.71 25.34 24.73
CA VAL A 87 1.23 25.45 24.83
C VAL A 87 0.68 26.47 23.83
N GLU A 88 1.34 27.62 23.68
CA GLU A 88 0.98 28.66 22.72
C GLU A 88 0.96 28.10 21.30
N ARG A 89 2.08 27.50 20.87
CA ARG A 89 2.20 26.85 19.55
C ARG A 89 1.20 25.73 19.34
N TYR A 90 0.88 24.96 20.37
CA TYR A 90 -0.14 23.91 20.26
C TYR A 90 -1.51 24.52 19.94
N VAL A 91 -1.95 25.52 20.73
CA VAL A 91 -3.27 26.13 20.56
C VAL A 91 -3.36 26.95 19.26
N GLU A 92 -2.33 27.72 18.90
CA GLU A 92 -2.26 28.39 17.60
C GLU A 92 -2.30 27.38 16.46
N GLY A 93 -1.57 26.27 16.57
CA GLY A 93 -1.57 25.23 15.55
C GLY A 93 -2.92 24.54 15.39
N MET A 94 -3.68 24.35 16.47
CA MET A 94 -5.05 23.83 16.42
C MET A 94 -5.99 24.81 15.72
N GLY A 95 -5.87 26.11 15.99
CA GLY A 95 -6.66 27.17 15.36
C GLY A 95 -6.37 27.30 13.85
N ASP A 96 -5.09 27.39 13.49
CA ASP A 96 -4.65 27.56 12.10
C ASP A 96 -4.83 26.29 11.23
N GLY A 97 -5.25 25.16 11.82
CA GLY A 97 -5.22 23.86 11.16
C GLY A 97 -3.79 23.39 10.78
N ASN A 98 -2.76 23.93 11.44
CA ASN A 98 -1.36 23.58 11.19
C ASN A 98 -0.99 22.29 11.94
N TRP A 99 -1.42 21.16 11.40
CA TRP A 99 -1.23 19.83 12.02
C TRP A 99 0.25 19.43 12.18
N ASN A 100 1.13 19.95 11.33
CA ASN A 100 2.57 19.76 11.48
C ASN A 100 3.09 20.39 12.78
N GLN A 101 2.66 21.62 13.07
CA GLN A 101 3.00 22.32 14.31
C GLN A 101 2.40 21.60 15.51
N VAL A 102 1.12 21.21 15.44
CA VAL A 102 0.45 20.48 16.52
C VAL A 102 1.25 19.23 16.87
N TYR A 103 1.55 18.37 15.90
CA TYR A 103 2.34 17.15 16.11
C TYR A 103 3.70 17.44 16.76
N ASP A 104 4.40 18.50 16.33
CA ASP A 104 5.70 18.88 16.88
C ASP A 104 5.64 19.33 18.35
N THR A 105 4.45 19.64 18.87
CA THR A 105 4.25 19.95 20.29
C THR A 105 3.84 18.74 21.12
N LEU A 106 3.34 17.66 20.51
CA LEU A 106 2.78 16.51 21.23
C LEU A 106 3.85 15.63 21.90
N TYR A 107 3.47 15.08 23.04
CA TYR A 107 4.15 14.01 23.73
C TYR A 107 3.56 12.67 23.29
N LEU A 108 4.32 11.89 22.52
CA LEU A 108 3.92 10.56 22.08
C LEU A 108 4.48 9.50 23.04
N ASN A 109 3.59 8.65 23.56
CA ASN A 109 3.92 7.53 24.45
C ASN A 109 4.46 6.32 23.67
N ASP A 110 4.02 6.17 22.42
CA ASP A 110 4.37 5.06 21.53
C ASP A 110 5.21 5.53 20.34
N SER A 111 5.87 4.59 19.66
CA SER A 111 6.81 4.86 18.57
C SER A 111 6.61 3.95 17.35
N GLY A 112 5.38 3.54 17.07
CA GLY A 112 5.06 2.78 15.84
C GLY A 112 4.95 3.68 14.60
N ASP A 113 4.95 3.07 13.41
CA ASP A 113 4.88 3.82 12.14
C ASP A 113 3.62 4.69 12.04
N PHE A 114 2.49 4.18 12.55
CA PHE A 114 1.22 4.90 12.65
C PHE A 114 1.19 6.01 13.71
N MET A 115 2.25 6.14 14.52
CA MET A 115 2.46 7.26 15.43
C MET A 115 3.35 8.35 14.81
N SER A 116 3.61 8.29 13.50
CA SER A 116 4.44 9.27 12.79
C SER A 116 3.73 10.59 12.52
N LYS A 117 4.51 11.62 12.14
CA LYS A 117 4.00 12.93 11.74
C LYS A 117 3.09 12.82 10.52
N GLN A 118 3.49 11.98 9.55
CA GLN A 118 2.72 11.75 8.34
C GLN A 118 1.33 11.18 8.68
N ALA A 119 1.27 10.10 9.48
CA ALA A 119 0.00 9.52 9.92
C ALA A 119 -0.91 10.55 10.60
N PHE A 120 -0.34 11.34 11.52
CA PHE A 120 -1.09 12.38 12.22
C PHE A 120 -1.66 13.43 11.26
N VAL A 121 -0.81 14.02 10.42
CA VAL A 121 -1.21 15.09 9.50
C VAL A 121 -2.27 14.59 8.52
N THR A 122 -2.07 13.42 7.90
CA THR A 122 -3.04 12.83 6.97
C THR A 122 -4.39 12.63 7.65
N SER A 123 -4.40 12.01 8.82
CA SER A 123 -5.62 11.79 9.59
C SER A 123 -6.34 13.10 9.95
N GLN A 124 -5.64 14.08 10.51
CA GLN A 124 -6.29 15.34 10.91
C GLN A 124 -6.82 16.13 9.70
N THR A 125 -6.15 16.04 8.55
CA THR A 125 -6.64 16.62 7.30
C THR A 125 -7.92 15.94 6.81
N ILE A 126 -8.04 14.61 6.91
CA ILE A 126 -9.23 13.86 6.49
C ILE A 126 -10.40 14.09 7.45
N ASN A 127 -10.15 13.96 8.75
CA ASN A 127 -11.19 14.02 9.79
C ASN A 127 -11.69 15.44 10.05
N GLY A 128 -11.02 16.46 9.49
CA GLY A 128 -11.54 17.82 9.40
C GLY A 128 -11.83 18.48 10.75
N ILE A 129 -11.08 18.14 11.80
CA ILE A 129 -11.23 18.76 13.13
C ILE A 129 -10.79 20.22 13.02
N LYS A 130 -11.70 21.11 12.60
CA LYS A 130 -11.45 22.55 12.58
C LYS A 130 -11.86 23.12 13.93
N TRP A 131 -10.90 23.76 14.60
CA TRP A 131 -11.22 24.75 15.60
C TRP A 131 -11.64 26.05 14.91
N ASP A 132 -12.20 27.00 15.65
CA ASP A 132 -12.66 28.30 15.12
C ASP A 132 -11.58 28.93 14.20
N GLU A 133 -11.96 29.37 12.99
CA GLU A 133 -11.02 29.74 11.90
C GLU A 133 -10.15 30.97 12.25
N ASP A 134 -10.57 31.78 13.23
CA ASP A 134 -9.89 32.98 13.71
C ASP A 134 -9.48 32.86 15.19
N LEU A 135 -8.89 31.72 15.59
CA LEU A 135 -8.47 31.52 16.97
C LEU A 135 -7.30 32.44 17.35
N GLU A 136 -7.55 33.44 18.20
CA GLU A 136 -6.50 34.30 18.76
C GLU A 136 -6.22 33.97 20.23
N VAL A 137 -4.97 33.62 20.54
CA VAL A 137 -4.53 33.37 21.92
C VAL A 137 -4.39 34.69 22.68
N GLN A 138 -5.40 35.01 23.49
CA GLN A 138 -5.39 36.25 24.30
C GLN A 138 -4.50 36.16 25.55
N LYS A 139 -4.53 35.02 26.26
CA LYS A 139 -3.81 34.88 27.54
C LYS A 139 -3.52 33.45 27.92
N ILE A 140 -2.27 33.18 28.27
CA ILE A 140 -1.84 31.89 28.83
C ILE A 140 -1.43 32.07 30.31
N ARG A 141 -2.06 31.32 31.21
CA ARG A 141 -1.76 31.35 32.66
C ARG A 141 -1.44 29.95 33.17
N LYS A 142 -0.32 29.82 33.90
CA LYS A 142 0.00 28.60 34.64
C LYS A 142 -1.05 28.35 35.74
N LYS A 143 -1.68 27.17 35.73
CA LYS A 143 -2.68 26.74 36.72
C LYS A 143 -2.05 25.85 37.79
N THR A 144 -1.27 24.86 37.36
CA THR A 144 -0.52 23.92 38.21
C THR A 144 0.90 23.77 37.68
N SER A 145 1.70 22.86 38.23
CA SER A 145 3.05 22.55 37.73
C SER A 145 3.05 22.06 36.28
N ASN A 146 1.98 21.39 35.84
CA ASN A 146 1.87 20.68 34.56
C ASN A 146 0.63 21.07 33.72
N THR A 147 -0.11 22.12 34.11
CA THR A 147 -1.31 22.56 33.37
C THR A 147 -1.32 24.06 33.18
N TYR A 148 -1.63 24.47 31.96
CA TYR A 148 -1.77 25.86 31.54
C TYR A 148 -3.19 26.12 31.08
N ARG A 149 -3.80 27.21 31.54
CA ARG A 149 -5.08 27.68 31.04
C ARG A 149 -4.86 28.69 29.94
N VAL A 150 -5.42 28.41 28.77
CA VAL A 150 -5.38 29.29 27.60
C VAL A 150 -6.75 29.92 27.46
N LYS A 151 -6.79 31.25 27.38
CA LYS A 151 -7.95 32.03 26.98
C LYS A 151 -7.75 32.39 25.52
N TYR A 152 -8.69 32.02 24.68
CA TYR A 152 -8.70 32.34 23.26
C TYR A 152 -10.03 32.96 22.86
N GLU A 153 -10.04 33.68 21.75
CA GLU A 153 -11.24 34.16 21.07
C GLU A 153 -11.35 33.42 19.76
N GLY A 154 -12.56 32.97 19.44
CA GLY A 154 -12.89 32.38 18.14
C GLY A 154 -14.33 32.75 17.78
N ASP A 155 -14.91 32.05 16.81
CA ASP A 155 -16.23 32.33 16.23
C ASP A 155 -17.35 32.37 17.28
N ASN A 156 -17.21 31.56 18.33
CA ASN A 156 -18.17 31.48 19.44
C ASN A 156 -17.83 32.43 20.60
N GLY A 157 -16.98 33.42 20.35
CA GLY A 157 -16.48 34.38 21.33
C GLY A 157 -15.36 33.83 22.20
N VAL A 158 -15.24 34.40 23.40
CA VAL A 158 -14.13 34.08 24.31
C VAL A 158 -14.32 32.72 24.98
N GLN A 159 -13.39 31.80 24.73
CA GLN A 159 -13.35 30.45 25.31
C GLN A 159 -12.08 30.19 26.12
N ARG A 160 -12.03 29.04 26.80
CA ARG A 160 -10.88 28.61 27.60
C ARG A 160 -10.64 27.11 27.52
N ILE A 161 -9.39 26.71 27.32
CA ILE A 161 -8.93 25.32 27.42
C ILE A 161 -7.84 25.19 28.48
N ASP A 162 -7.84 24.06 29.20
CA ASP A 162 -6.74 23.66 30.08
C ASP A 162 -5.85 22.65 29.34
N VAL A 163 -4.63 23.06 28.98
CA VAL A 163 -3.65 22.23 28.26
C VAL A 163 -2.66 21.60 29.23
N LYS A 164 -2.50 20.27 29.17
CA LYS A 164 -1.53 19.53 29.99
C LYS A 164 -0.18 19.41 29.31
N VAL A 165 0.90 19.55 30.07
CA VAL A 165 2.27 19.44 29.57
C VAL A 165 3.13 18.51 30.40
N LYS A 166 4.07 17.84 29.74
CA LYS A 166 5.03 16.90 30.32
C LYS A 166 6.45 17.22 29.85
N ARG A 167 7.44 16.97 30.71
CA ARG A 167 8.86 17.10 30.37
C ARG A 167 9.29 15.93 29.49
N ARG A 168 9.99 16.21 28.38
CA ARG A 168 10.70 15.22 27.55
C ARG A 168 12.15 15.67 27.39
N GLY A 169 13.01 15.20 28.29
CA GLY A 169 14.40 15.68 28.39
C GLY A 169 14.48 17.18 28.73
N LEU A 170 15.13 17.96 27.87
CA LEU A 170 15.29 19.40 28.05
C LEU A 170 14.07 20.22 27.61
N THR A 171 13.12 19.62 26.88
CA THR A 171 11.97 20.33 26.31
C THR A 171 10.67 19.96 27.02
N TRP A 172 9.65 20.78 26.80
CA TRP A 172 8.27 20.50 27.19
C TRP A 172 7.47 20.02 25.99
N LYS A 173 6.46 19.19 26.24
CA LYS A 173 5.54 18.64 25.24
C LYS A 173 4.12 18.61 25.81
N VAL A 174 3.12 18.70 24.95
CA VAL A 174 1.69 18.59 25.30
C VAL A 174 1.32 17.13 25.52
N ASP A 175 0.72 16.82 26.67
CA ASP A 175 0.35 15.47 27.10
C ASP A 175 -1.11 15.17 26.74
N GLU A 176 -1.44 15.31 25.46
CA GLU A 176 -2.81 15.16 24.91
C GLU A 176 -2.83 14.31 23.63
N ALA A 177 -1.75 13.61 23.29
CA ALA A 177 -1.71 12.80 22.07
C ALA A 177 -2.83 11.74 22.03
N ASP A 178 -3.19 11.18 23.18
CA ASP A 178 -4.23 10.15 23.31
C ASP A 178 -5.62 10.67 22.90
N THR A 179 -5.87 11.99 22.89
CA THR A 179 -7.16 12.55 22.45
C THR A 179 -7.35 12.48 20.93
N PHE A 180 -6.27 12.27 20.19
CA PHE A 180 -6.29 12.12 18.74
C PHE A 180 -6.32 10.65 18.32
N LEU A 181 -6.21 9.71 19.26
CA LEU A 181 -6.16 8.29 18.95
C LEU A 181 -7.56 7.69 18.88
N SER A 182 -7.87 7.00 17.79
CA SER A 182 -8.97 6.05 17.75
C SER A 182 -8.49 4.68 18.23
N LYS A 183 -9.46 3.84 18.60
CA LYS A 183 -9.20 2.44 18.93
C LYS A 183 -9.51 1.61 17.69
N ASN A 184 -8.55 0.78 17.28
CA ASN A 184 -8.69 -0.27 16.29
C ASN A 184 -9.20 0.21 14.91
N PHE A 185 -8.27 0.45 13.99
CA PHE A 185 -8.60 0.48 12.57
C PHE A 185 -8.39 -0.91 11.96
N SER A 186 -9.36 -1.43 11.21
CA SER A 186 -9.29 -2.74 10.58
C SER A 186 -9.79 -2.71 9.14
N VAL A 187 -8.98 -3.22 8.21
CA VAL A 187 -9.28 -3.24 6.77
C VAL A 187 -8.91 -4.59 6.18
N ALA A 188 -9.77 -5.12 5.33
CA ALA A 188 -9.56 -6.34 4.57
C ALA A 188 -9.39 -6.02 3.08
N VAL A 189 -8.31 -6.50 2.49
CA VAL A 189 -7.92 -6.23 1.10
C VAL A 189 -7.65 -7.54 0.35
N PRO A 190 -7.69 -7.57 -0.99
CA PRO A 190 -7.40 -8.78 -1.76
C PRO A 190 -6.07 -9.40 -1.33
N LYS A 191 -6.07 -10.72 -1.15
CA LYS A 191 -4.89 -11.44 -0.68
C LYS A 191 -3.68 -11.17 -1.58
N GLY A 192 -2.56 -10.79 -0.98
CA GLY A 192 -1.32 -10.46 -1.70
C GLY A 192 -1.27 -9.04 -2.25
N ALA A 193 -2.32 -8.22 -2.11
CA ALA A 193 -2.27 -6.81 -2.47
C ALA A 193 -1.24 -6.05 -1.61
N GLU A 194 -0.51 -5.15 -2.25
CA GLU A 194 0.21 -4.09 -1.56
C GLU A 194 -0.79 -3.10 -0.99
N ILE A 195 -0.56 -2.66 0.24
CA ILE A 195 -1.43 -1.72 0.94
C ILE A 195 -0.63 -0.57 1.53
N LYS A 196 -1.20 0.64 1.48
CA LYS A 196 -0.78 1.79 2.26
C LYS A 196 -1.96 2.37 3.01
N ILE A 197 -1.76 2.67 4.29
CA ILE A 197 -2.72 3.34 5.16
C ILE A 197 -2.08 4.67 5.58
N ASP A 198 -2.72 5.78 5.25
CA ASP A 198 -2.18 7.14 5.42
C ASP A 198 -0.79 7.34 4.78
N GLY A 199 -0.53 6.60 3.70
CA GLY A 199 0.75 6.57 2.98
C GLY A 199 1.84 5.74 3.66
N ILE A 200 1.49 4.93 4.66
CA ILE A 200 2.40 4.03 5.39
C ILE A 200 2.08 2.59 5.02
N THR A 201 3.11 1.82 4.63
CA THR A 201 2.98 0.38 4.46
C THR A 201 2.97 -0.31 5.84
N PRO A 202 1.88 -1.01 6.23
CA PRO A 202 1.82 -1.69 7.51
C PRO A 202 2.82 -2.85 7.59
N ASP A 203 3.44 -3.07 8.76
CA ASP A 203 4.26 -4.27 9.00
C ASP A 203 3.37 -5.52 8.83
N SER A 204 3.88 -6.53 8.13
CA SER A 204 3.29 -7.86 7.99
C SER A 204 2.77 -8.47 9.30
N LYS A 205 3.35 -8.14 10.46
CA LYS A 205 2.89 -8.59 11.79
C LYS A 205 1.54 -8.03 12.21
N LEU A 206 1.06 -6.98 11.53
CA LEU A 206 -0.27 -6.40 11.75
C LEU A 206 -1.36 -7.14 10.97
N LYS A 207 -0.99 -8.12 10.12
CA LYS A 207 -1.96 -9.02 9.51
C LYS A 207 -2.64 -9.86 10.61
N SER A 208 -3.97 -9.80 10.66
CA SER A 208 -4.76 -10.64 11.56
C SER A 208 -4.73 -12.10 11.10
N GLN A 209 -4.98 -13.01 12.05
CA GLN A 209 -5.29 -14.42 11.74
C GLN A 209 -6.76 -14.64 11.43
N ASP A 210 -7.61 -13.62 11.60
CA ASP A 210 -9.02 -13.70 11.25
C ASP A 210 -9.15 -13.72 9.72
N GLU A 211 -9.54 -14.90 9.21
CA GLU A 211 -9.61 -15.17 7.78
C GLU A 211 -10.96 -14.71 7.24
N ILE A 212 -10.96 -13.59 6.51
CA ILE A 212 -11.94 -13.36 5.46
C ILE A 212 -11.40 -14.10 4.24
N GLU A 213 -12.19 -15.05 3.72
CA GLU A 213 -11.79 -15.88 2.59
C GLU A 213 -11.34 -15.01 1.40
N GLY A 214 -10.17 -15.32 0.85
CA GLY A 214 -9.58 -14.56 -0.26
C GLY A 214 -8.94 -13.21 0.09
N MET A 215 -8.86 -12.83 1.38
CA MET A 215 -8.42 -11.49 1.78
C MET A 215 -7.27 -11.52 2.81
N ASP A 216 -6.42 -10.49 2.77
CA ASP A 216 -5.49 -10.14 3.84
C ASP A 216 -6.14 -9.06 4.73
N THR A 217 -6.28 -9.34 6.04
CA THR A 217 -6.85 -8.39 7.01
C THR A 217 -5.74 -7.73 7.82
N TYR A 218 -5.75 -6.40 7.93
CA TYR A 218 -4.80 -5.63 8.75
C TYR A 218 -5.52 -4.92 9.89
N THR A 219 -5.02 -5.07 11.13
CA THR A 219 -5.59 -4.41 12.31
C THR A 219 -4.56 -3.55 13.05
N ILE A 220 -4.83 -2.25 13.14
CA ILE A 220 -3.98 -1.25 13.79
C ILE A 220 -4.65 -0.77 15.08
N LYS A 221 -4.11 -1.20 16.21
CA LYS A 221 -4.71 -0.96 17.54
C LYS A 221 -4.69 0.51 17.98
N LYS A 222 -3.68 1.27 17.53
CA LYS A 222 -3.46 2.68 17.88
C LYS A 222 -3.11 3.45 16.63
N ILE A 223 -4.02 4.32 16.20
CA ILE A 223 -3.88 5.15 15.01
C ILE A 223 -4.60 6.48 15.26
N PHE A 224 -4.21 7.53 14.54
CA PHE A 224 -4.80 8.86 14.72
C PHE A 224 -6.11 9.00 13.95
N GLY A 225 -7.17 9.55 14.55
CA GLY A 225 -8.47 9.80 13.91
C GLY A 225 -9.27 8.53 13.57
N THR A 226 -10.50 8.70 13.10
CA THR A 226 -11.45 7.61 12.85
C THR A 226 -11.49 7.16 11.39
N SER A 227 -11.18 8.09 10.48
CA SER A 227 -11.16 7.83 9.03
C SER A 227 -9.73 7.89 8.50
N HIS A 228 -9.39 6.99 7.58
CA HIS A 228 -8.05 6.79 7.05
C HIS A 228 -8.04 6.67 5.54
N TYR A 229 -7.00 7.20 4.90
CA TYR A 229 -6.81 7.00 3.46
C TYR A 229 -6.13 5.66 3.23
N VAL A 230 -6.79 4.76 2.50
CA VAL A 230 -6.26 3.44 2.15
C VAL A 230 -6.07 3.36 0.65
N GLU A 231 -4.88 2.94 0.24
CA GLU A 231 -4.50 2.66 -1.14
C GLU A 231 -4.10 1.18 -1.24
N ILE A 232 -4.64 0.49 -2.24
CA ILE A 232 -4.26 -0.88 -2.58
C ILE A 232 -3.77 -0.96 -4.02
N SER A 233 -2.80 -1.82 -4.27
CA SER A 233 -2.22 -2.07 -5.60
C SER A 233 -1.65 -3.48 -5.69
N GLY A 234 -1.40 -3.98 -6.91
CA GLY A 234 -0.77 -5.27 -7.12
C GLY A 234 -0.45 -5.51 -8.59
N SER A 235 0.18 -6.64 -8.90
CA SER A 235 0.35 -7.11 -10.29
C SER A 235 -0.99 -7.33 -10.97
N ASP A 236 -1.95 -7.88 -10.20
CA ASP A 236 -3.20 -8.38 -10.76
C ASP A 236 -4.38 -7.44 -10.59
N ILE A 237 -4.21 -6.35 -9.86
CA ILE A 237 -5.28 -5.38 -9.54
C ILE A 237 -4.86 -3.96 -9.88
N GLU A 238 -5.85 -3.13 -10.22
CA GLU A 238 -5.65 -1.70 -10.40
C GLU A 238 -5.36 -1.01 -9.07
N THR A 239 -4.56 0.07 -9.13
CA THR A 239 -4.37 0.93 -7.98
C THR A 239 -5.68 1.62 -7.63
N THR A 240 -6.22 1.30 -6.46
CA THR A 240 -7.50 1.81 -5.97
C THR A 240 -7.29 2.47 -4.62
N SER A 241 -7.95 3.60 -4.38
CA SER A 241 -7.85 4.31 -3.10
C SER A 241 -9.20 4.79 -2.60
N ALA A 242 -9.40 4.75 -1.29
CA ALA A 242 -10.62 5.19 -0.63
C ALA A 242 -10.32 5.75 0.77
N VAL A 243 -11.21 6.62 1.27
CA VAL A 243 -11.23 6.98 2.69
C VAL A 243 -12.16 6.00 3.40
N LEU A 244 -11.61 5.26 4.37
CA LEU A 244 -12.31 4.21 5.08
C LEU A 244 -12.42 4.54 6.57
N GLU A 245 -13.54 4.13 7.16
CA GLU A 245 -13.73 4.03 8.59
C GLU A 245 -13.96 2.56 8.93
N SER A 246 -13.53 2.13 10.12
CA SER A 246 -13.82 0.79 10.62
C SER A 246 -14.32 0.88 12.06
N TYR A 247 -15.29 0.04 12.39
CA TYR A 247 -15.90 -0.01 13.71
C TYR A 247 -15.52 -1.33 14.39
N ASP A 248 -16.44 -2.29 14.43
CA ASP A 248 -16.22 -3.59 15.08
C ASP A 248 -15.64 -4.65 14.11
N GLU A 249 -16.03 -4.60 12.84
CA GLU A 249 -15.62 -5.54 11.80
C GLU A 249 -14.64 -4.88 10.80
N PRO A 250 -13.75 -5.66 10.15
CA PRO A 250 -12.90 -5.14 9.09
C PRO A 250 -13.71 -4.55 7.93
N THR A 251 -13.37 -3.34 7.53
CA THR A 251 -13.95 -2.75 6.32
C THR A 251 -13.33 -3.38 5.10
N VAL A 252 -14.15 -3.96 4.22
CA VAL A 252 -13.70 -4.61 2.98
C VAL A 252 -13.43 -3.56 1.91
N MET A 253 -12.23 -3.62 1.32
CA MET A 253 -11.85 -2.83 0.17
C MET A 253 -11.49 -3.76 -0.98
N THR A 254 -12.13 -3.57 -2.14
CA THR A 254 -11.88 -4.34 -3.36
C THR A 254 -11.25 -3.45 -4.43
N ALA A 255 -10.55 -4.06 -5.37
CA ALA A 255 -10.03 -3.40 -6.56
C ALA A 255 -10.43 -4.20 -7.80
N GLY A 256 -10.59 -3.50 -8.93
CA GLY A 256 -10.72 -4.16 -10.23
C GLY A 256 -9.41 -4.83 -10.65
N TYR A 257 -9.48 -5.81 -11.56
CA TYR A 257 -8.29 -6.43 -12.13
C TYR A 257 -7.52 -5.49 -13.05
N SER A 258 -6.19 -5.63 -13.07
CA SER A 258 -5.32 -4.81 -13.92
C SER A 258 -5.57 -5.09 -15.41
N LYS A 259 -5.33 -4.09 -16.26
CA LYS A 259 -5.38 -4.27 -17.72
C LYS A 259 -4.48 -5.42 -18.20
N ALA A 260 -3.28 -5.54 -17.63
CA ALA A 260 -2.34 -6.60 -18.01
C ALA A 260 -2.89 -8.00 -17.68
N THR A 261 -3.58 -8.14 -16.55
CA THR A 261 -4.23 -9.38 -16.14
C THR A 261 -5.41 -9.71 -17.05
N VAL A 262 -6.24 -8.71 -17.38
CA VAL A 262 -7.33 -8.88 -18.34
C VAL A 262 -6.81 -9.34 -19.71
N GLU A 263 -5.73 -8.72 -20.21
CA GLU A 263 -5.07 -9.12 -21.47
C GLU A 263 -4.46 -10.54 -21.39
N GLN A 264 -3.81 -10.89 -20.28
CA GLN A 264 -3.27 -12.24 -20.06
C GLN A 264 -4.37 -13.31 -20.08
N MET A 265 -5.53 -13.01 -19.52
CA MET A 265 -6.65 -13.93 -19.52
C MET A 265 -7.23 -14.17 -20.92
N ALA A 266 -7.12 -13.20 -21.83
CA ALA A 266 -7.48 -13.39 -23.23
C ALA A 266 -6.63 -14.50 -23.89
N ASP A 267 -5.30 -14.45 -23.71
CA ASP A 267 -4.37 -15.45 -24.23
C ASP A 267 -4.58 -16.83 -23.60
N GLN A 268 -4.86 -16.87 -22.30
CA GLN A 268 -5.13 -18.11 -21.59
C GLN A 268 -6.43 -18.76 -22.08
N ALA A 269 -7.48 -17.97 -22.31
CA ALA A 269 -8.77 -18.48 -22.72
C ALA A 269 -8.76 -19.14 -24.10
N VAL A 270 -7.96 -18.64 -25.05
CA VAL A 270 -7.80 -19.29 -26.36
C VAL A 270 -7.18 -20.68 -26.21
N LYS A 271 -6.21 -20.86 -25.30
CA LYS A 271 -5.59 -22.17 -25.03
C LYS A 271 -6.58 -23.13 -24.36
N ASP A 272 -7.32 -22.62 -23.38
CA ASP A 272 -8.29 -23.42 -22.64
C ASP A 272 -9.46 -23.85 -23.53
N LEU A 273 -9.98 -22.95 -24.37
CA LEU A 273 -10.99 -23.28 -25.38
C LEU A 273 -10.50 -24.39 -26.32
N ASN A 274 -9.27 -24.28 -26.83
CA ASN A 274 -8.68 -25.33 -27.68
C ASN A 274 -8.60 -26.68 -26.95
N ASN A 275 -8.20 -26.71 -25.68
CA ASN A 275 -8.15 -27.94 -24.89
C ASN A 275 -9.55 -28.54 -24.67
N ILE A 276 -10.53 -27.69 -24.34
CA ILE A 276 -11.93 -28.10 -24.14
C ILE A 276 -12.48 -28.74 -25.43
N PHE A 277 -12.31 -28.09 -26.57
CA PHE A 277 -12.81 -28.60 -27.85
C PHE A 277 -12.05 -29.82 -28.35
N GLN A 278 -10.72 -29.88 -28.24
CA GLN A 278 -9.98 -31.10 -28.56
C GLN A 278 -10.39 -32.28 -27.66
N GLY A 279 -10.72 -32.00 -26.41
CA GLY A 279 -11.27 -33.01 -25.51
C GLY A 279 -12.66 -33.49 -25.93
N ALA A 280 -13.56 -32.57 -26.27
CA ALA A 280 -14.90 -32.88 -26.76
C ALA A 280 -14.86 -33.66 -28.08
N ALA A 281 -14.09 -33.20 -29.05
CA ALA A 281 -13.77 -33.88 -30.31
C ALA A 281 -13.28 -35.32 -30.12
N ALA A 282 -12.44 -35.56 -29.12
CA ALA A 282 -11.93 -36.88 -28.78
C ALA A 282 -12.90 -37.73 -27.91
N ASN A 283 -14.14 -37.29 -27.76
CA ASN A 283 -15.18 -37.91 -26.94
C ASN A 283 -14.75 -38.18 -25.49
N LYS A 284 -13.95 -37.27 -24.91
CA LYS A 284 -13.51 -37.39 -23.51
C LYS A 284 -14.65 -37.06 -22.56
N ARG A 285 -14.60 -37.62 -21.36
CA ARG A 285 -15.52 -37.22 -20.29
C ARG A 285 -15.05 -35.90 -19.70
N PHE A 286 -15.98 -35.16 -19.13
CA PHE A 286 -15.70 -33.93 -18.40
C PHE A 286 -14.56 -34.10 -17.37
N SER A 287 -14.59 -35.20 -16.62
CA SER A 287 -13.60 -35.54 -15.59
C SER A 287 -12.20 -35.81 -16.13
N ASP A 288 -12.07 -36.06 -17.43
CA ASP A 288 -10.80 -36.42 -18.06
C ASP A 288 -10.03 -35.16 -18.56
N LEU A 289 -10.61 -33.96 -18.40
CA LEU A 289 -9.99 -32.69 -18.75
C LEU A 289 -9.61 -31.90 -17.49
N ASP A 290 -8.31 -31.64 -17.32
CA ASP A 290 -7.78 -30.96 -16.13
C ASP A 290 -8.40 -29.57 -15.91
N ILE A 291 -8.63 -28.80 -16.98
CA ILE A 291 -9.23 -27.46 -16.90
C ILE A 291 -10.65 -27.50 -16.35
N LEU A 292 -11.44 -28.51 -16.75
CA LEU A 292 -12.82 -28.69 -16.30
C LEU A 292 -12.87 -29.33 -14.92
N ASN A 293 -11.94 -30.23 -14.59
CA ASN A 293 -11.92 -30.88 -13.28
C ASN A 293 -11.55 -29.90 -12.16
N ASN A 294 -10.62 -28.98 -12.45
CA ASN A 294 -10.10 -27.96 -11.52
C ASN A 294 -10.82 -26.61 -11.60
N MET A 295 -11.93 -26.53 -12.34
CA MET A 295 -12.75 -25.32 -12.42
C MET A 295 -13.33 -24.92 -11.05
N TYR A 296 -13.86 -23.70 -10.96
CA TYR A 296 -14.54 -23.22 -9.77
C TYR A 296 -15.82 -24.02 -9.49
N ALA A 297 -16.07 -24.36 -8.23
CA ALA A 297 -17.08 -25.36 -7.88
C ALA A 297 -18.53 -24.90 -8.13
N ASP A 298 -18.83 -23.62 -7.93
CA ASP A 298 -20.20 -23.11 -7.86
C ASP A 298 -21.03 -23.32 -9.13
N GLU A 299 -20.39 -23.30 -10.30
CA GLU A 299 -21.06 -23.41 -11.62
C GLU A 299 -20.81 -24.76 -12.30
N LYS A 300 -20.13 -25.69 -11.61
CA LYS A 300 -19.63 -26.93 -12.22
C LYS A 300 -20.74 -27.76 -12.87
N ASP A 301 -21.90 -27.89 -12.23
CA ASP A 301 -23.04 -28.64 -12.78
C ASP A 301 -23.61 -28.02 -14.06
N SER A 302 -23.56 -26.68 -14.17
CA SER A 302 -23.97 -25.96 -15.38
C SER A 302 -22.99 -26.22 -16.52
N VAL A 303 -21.69 -26.09 -16.23
CA VAL A 303 -20.61 -26.29 -17.20
C VAL A 303 -20.52 -27.75 -17.66
N ILE A 304 -20.81 -28.73 -16.80
CA ILE A 304 -20.94 -30.15 -17.19
C ILE A 304 -21.97 -30.29 -18.31
N ARG A 305 -23.18 -29.75 -18.12
CA ARG A 305 -24.25 -29.86 -19.14
C ARG A 305 -23.88 -29.20 -20.46
N LYS A 306 -23.27 -28.00 -20.40
CA LYS A 306 -22.85 -27.26 -21.60
C LYS A 306 -21.74 -28.00 -22.35
N TYR A 307 -20.75 -28.53 -21.64
CA TYR A 307 -19.66 -29.32 -22.23
C TYR A 307 -20.18 -30.63 -22.84
N GLU A 308 -21.03 -31.37 -22.12
CA GLU A 308 -21.57 -32.65 -22.60
C GLU A 308 -22.49 -32.44 -23.81
N SER A 309 -23.32 -31.40 -23.83
CA SER A 309 -24.11 -31.04 -25.01
C SER A 309 -23.21 -30.68 -26.19
N ALA A 310 -22.14 -29.89 -25.99
CA ALA A 310 -21.20 -29.62 -27.07
C ALA A 310 -20.53 -30.93 -27.57
N ARG A 311 -20.04 -31.79 -26.67
CA ARG A 311 -19.42 -33.08 -27.02
C ARG A 311 -20.36 -34.01 -27.79
N ASP A 312 -21.62 -34.11 -27.37
CA ASP A 312 -22.54 -35.09 -27.91
C ASP A 312 -23.28 -34.55 -29.16
N ASP A 313 -23.70 -33.28 -29.11
CA ASP A 313 -24.51 -32.65 -30.16
C ASP A 313 -23.65 -31.92 -31.20
N TYR A 314 -22.68 -31.08 -30.78
CA TYR A 314 -21.86 -30.31 -31.75
C TYR A 314 -20.81 -31.18 -32.43
N PHE A 315 -20.17 -32.07 -31.67
CA PHE A 315 -19.19 -33.01 -32.20
C PHE A 315 -19.82 -34.33 -32.68
N GLU A 316 -21.15 -34.45 -32.58
CA GLU A 316 -21.95 -35.60 -33.06
C GLU A 316 -21.42 -36.97 -32.61
N ASN A 317 -20.79 -37.07 -31.44
CA ASN A 317 -20.16 -38.31 -30.96
C ASN A 317 -21.15 -39.47 -30.70
N GLY A 318 -22.46 -39.21 -30.76
CA GLY A 318 -23.52 -40.22 -30.71
C GLY A 318 -24.10 -40.60 -32.07
N ASN A 319 -23.65 -39.99 -33.18
CA ASN A 319 -24.21 -40.21 -34.52
C ASN A 319 -23.46 -41.33 -35.28
N ASN A 320 -24.20 -42.22 -35.92
CA ASN A 320 -23.63 -43.31 -36.72
C ASN A 320 -23.46 -42.96 -38.21
N SER A 321 -24.02 -41.83 -38.65
CA SER A 321 -23.91 -41.32 -40.03
C SER A 321 -22.68 -40.44 -40.25
N TRP A 322 -21.95 -40.10 -39.18
CA TRP A 322 -20.75 -39.27 -39.26
C TRP A 322 -19.65 -39.83 -38.37
N GLU A 323 -18.42 -39.69 -38.82
CA GLU A 323 -17.23 -39.93 -38.01
C GLU A 323 -16.44 -38.63 -37.94
N PHE A 324 -16.46 -37.99 -36.78
CA PHE A 324 -15.71 -36.78 -36.53
C PHE A 324 -14.19 -37.06 -36.58
N LEU A 325 -13.43 -36.19 -37.25
CA LEU A 325 -11.99 -36.35 -37.43
C LEU A 325 -11.18 -35.30 -36.67
N ASN A 326 -11.49 -34.02 -36.86
CA ASN A 326 -10.71 -32.93 -36.31
C ASN A 326 -11.50 -31.62 -36.20
N TYR A 327 -11.12 -30.81 -35.23
CA TYR A 327 -11.60 -29.43 -35.06
C TYR A 327 -10.41 -28.52 -34.82
N THR A 328 -10.38 -27.39 -35.51
CA THR A 328 -9.39 -26.35 -35.30
C THR A 328 -10.06 -25.00 -35.35
N ILE A 329 -9.78 -24.12 -34.38
CA ILE A 329 -10.13 -22.71 -34.46
C ILE A 329 -8.88 -21.92 -34.84
N THR A 330 -8.99 -21.08 -35.86
CA THR A 330 -7.89 -20.23 -36.36
C THR A 330 -8.31 -18.77 -36.35
N ASN A 331 -7.34 -17.86 -36.56
CA ASN A 331 -7.56 -16.41 -36.56
C ASN A 331 -8.27 -15.91 -35.30
N CYS A 332 -7.97 -16.52 -34.14
CA CYS A 332 -8.64 -16.18 -32.89
C CYS A 332 -8.35 -14.75 -32.46
N GLU A 333 -9.40 -13.96 -32.27
CA GLU A 333 -9.37 -12.68 -31.59
C GLU A 333 -10.09 -12.84 -30.24
N ALA A 334 -9.36 -12.60 -29.15
CA ALA A 334 -9.91 -12.67 -27.80
C ALA A 334 -10.00 -11.26 -27.20
N GLN A 335 -11.18 -10.90 -26.73
CA GLN A 335 -11.42 -9.68 -25.97
C GLN A 335 -11.83 -10.05 -24.56
N ALA A 336 -11.12 -9.52 -23.59
CA ALA A 336 -11.42 -9.73 -22.18
C ALA A 336 -11.93 -8.43 -21.54
N GLN A 337 -12.88 -8.56 -20.61
CA GLN A 337 -13.38 -7.46 -19.82
C GLN A 337 -13.75 -7.92 -18.41
N MET A 338 -13.69 -6.99 -17.46
CA MET A 338 -14.19 -7.23 -16.11
C MET A 338 -15.72 -7.10 -16.10
N ILE A 339 -16.38 -8.06 -15.48
CA ILE A 339 -17.81 -8.01 -15.21
C ILE A 339 -18.09 -8.30 -13.74
N THR A 340 -19.29 -7.96 -13.29
CA THR A 340 -19.81 -8.40 -11.99
C THR A 340 -21.02 -9.29 -12.21
N ARG A 341 -20.96 -10.55 -11.75
CA ARG A 341 -22.04 -11.53 -11.84
C ARG A 341 -22.25 -12.14 -10.45
N ASP A 342 -23.49 -12.14 -9.96
CA ASP A 342 -23.85 -12.68 -8.63
C ASP A 342 -22.95 -12.17 -7.48
N GLN A 343 -22.69 -10.86 -7.48
CA GLN A 343 -21.80 -10.18 -6.51
C GLN A 343 -20.32 -10.62 -6.55
N LYS A 344 -19.91 -11.38 -7.57
CA LYS A 344 -18.52 -11.77 -7.82
C LYS A 344 -17.94 -10.97 -8.98
N GLN A 345 -16.68 -10.58 -8.86
CA GLN A 345 -15.92 -10.03 -9.97
C GLN A 345 -15.35 -11.16 -10.81
N LEU A 346 -15.62 -11.13 -12.11
CA LEU A 346 -15.16 -12.12 -13.07
C LEU A 346 -14.43 -11.42 -14.21
N ILE A 347 -13.56 -12.17 -14.89
CA ILE A 347 -13.08 -11.79 -16.22
C ILE A 347 -13.90 -12.59 -17.24
N GLU A 348 -14.68 -11.89 -18.04
CA GLU A 348 -15.36 -12.44 -19.23
C GLU A 348 -14.41 -12.32 -20.41
N VAL A 349 -14.19 -13.42 -21.12
CA VAL A 349 -13.38 -13.45 -22.34
C VAL A 349 -14.23 -13.96 -23.49
N THR A 350 -14.50 -13.09 -24.45
CA THR A 350 -15.13 -13.45 -25.72
C THR A 350 -14.05 -13.76 -26.75
N ILE A 351 -14.13 -14.94 -27.35
CA ILE A 351 -13.20 -15.45 -28.36
C ILE A 351 -13.98 -15.59 -29.66
N LYS A 352 -13.52 -14.90 -30.70
CA LYS A 352 -14.04 -15.04 -32.06
C LYS A 352 -12.97 -15.67 -32.95
N GLY A 353 -13.36 -16.48 -33.92
CA GLY A 353 -12.43 -17.03 -34.89
C GLY A 353 -13.11 -17.89 -35.94
N ASP A 354 -12.29 -18.48 -36.80
CA ASP A 354 -12.76 -19.35 -37.87
C ASP A 354 -12.65 -20.80 -37.39
N ALA A 355 -13.79 -21.44 -37.14
CA ALA A 355 -13.87 -22.85 -36.76
C ALA A 355 -13.91 -23.73 -38.00
N GLN A 356 -12.96 -24.66 -38.08
CA GLN A 356 -12.89 -25.67 -39.14
C GLN A 356 -13.21 -27.05 -38.57
N TRP A 357 -14.15 -27.72 -39.22
CA TRP A 357 -14.60 -29.06 -38.91
C TRP A 357 -14.15 -30.03 -39.99
N GLU A 358 -13.63 -31.18 -39.58
CA GLU A 358 -13.35 -32.30 -40.48
C GLU A 358 -14.14 -33.52 -40.01
N LYS A 359 -14.99 -34.05 -40.89
CA LYS A 359 -15.83 -35.23 -40.62
C LYS A 359 -15.85 -36.15 -41.83
N ASN A 360 -16.10 -37.44 -41.60
CA ASN A 360 -16.47 -38.37 -42.65
C ASN A 360 -17.98 -38.59 -42.61
N TYR A 361 -18.69 -38.37 -43.72
CA TYR A 361 -20.03 -38.91 -43.89
C TYR A 361 -19.95 -40.42 -44.15
N VAL A 362 -20.72 -41.21 -43.41
CA VAL A 362 -20.74 -42.66 -43.51
C VAL A 362 -22.02 -43.10 -44.22
N TYR A 363 -21.88 -43.55 -45.46
CA TYR A 363 -22.98 -44.04 -46.28
C TYR A 363 -23.45 -45.43 -45.81
N TYR A 364 -24.69 -45.80 -46.17
CA TYR A 364 -25.30 -47.09 -45.79
C TYR A 364 -24.54 -48.32 -46.29
N ASP A 365 -23.75 -48.18 -47.36
CA ASP A 365 -22.87 -49.22 -47.91
C ASP A 365 -21.49 -49.28 -47.22
N GLY A 366 -21.23 -48.37 -46.28
CA GLY A 366 -19.99 -48.27 -45.53
C GLY A 366 -18.93 -47.38 -46.18
N ASP A 367 -19.22 -46.79 -47.35
CA ASP A 367 -18.34 -45.81 -47.96
C ASP A 367 -18.26 -44.54 -47.12
N LYS A 368 -17.09 -43.88 -47.16
CA LYS A 368 -16.81 -42.67 -46.39
C LYS A 368 -16.43 -41.53 -47.31
N GLU A 369 -17.06 -40.38 -47.13
CA GLU A 369 -16.71 -39.14 -47.81
C GLU A 369 -16.24 -38.11 -46.80
N ARG A 370 -15.05 -37.53 -47.04
CA ARG A 370 -14.50 -36.51 -46.16
C ARG A 370 -15.09 -35.16 -46.51
N GLU A 371 -15.67 -34.52 -45.51
CA GLU A 371 -16.14 -33.14 -45.58
C GLU A 371 -15.27 -32.25 -44.71
N THR A 372 -15.11 -31.01 -45.18
CA THR A 372 -14.45 -29.95 -44.42
C THR A 372 -15.32 -28.71 -44.51
N GLU A 373 -15.78 -28.26 -43.36
CA GLU A 373 -16.63 -27.08 -43.22
C GLU A 373 -15.85 -26.01 -42.45
N THR A 374 -16.13 -24.74 -42.75
CA THR A 374 -15.52 -23.62 -42.03
C THR A 374 -16.60 -22.58 -41.79
N GLU A 375 -16.75 -22.20 -40.53
CA GLU A 375 -17.81 -21.34 -40.03
C GLU A 375 -17.23 -20.33 -39.03
N ASP A 376 -17.89 -19.19 -38.93
CA ASP A 376 -17.57 -18.22 -37.89
C ASP A 376 -17.96 -18.80 -36.53
N ALA A 377 -17.12 -18.62 -35.52
CA ALA A 377 -17.37 -19.11 -34.18
C ALA A 377 -17.19 -18.01 -33.13
N GLU A 378 -18.05 -18.02 -32.10
CA GLU A 378 -17.98 -17.10 -30.99
C GLU A 378 -18.23 -17.85 -29.67
N HIS A 379 -17.25 -17.81 -28.78
CA HIS A 379 -17.31 -18.51 -27.50
C HIS A 379 -16.98 -17.54 -26.37
N THR A 380 -17.57 -17.76 -25.21
CA THR A 380 -17.28 -16.96 -24.01
C THR A 380 -16.83 -17.85 -22.88
N LEU A 381 -15.68 -17.52 -22.27
CA LEU A 381 -15.19 -18.17 -21.06
C LEU A 381 -15.16 -17.15 -19.93
N TYR A 382 -15.58 -17.57 -18.75
CA TYR A 382 -15.59 -16.75 -17.54
C TYR A 382 -14.55 -17.27 -16.56
N TYR A 383 -13.79 -16.36 -15.95
CA TYR A 383 -12.75 -16.70 -14.98
C TYR A 383 -12.96 -15.96 -13.66
N ILE A 384 -12.63 -16.65 -12.58
CA ILE A 384 -12.61 -16.10 -11.23
C ILE A 384 -11.24 -16.31 -10.61
N ASP A 385 -10.75 -15.33 -9.86
CA ASP A 385 -9.57 -15.49 -9.04
C ASP A 385 -9.92 -16.24 -7.76
N ASP A 386 -9.35 -17.43 -7.59
CA ASP A 386 -9.49 -18.28 -6.40
C ASP A 386 -8.16 -18.31 -5.65
N GLY A 387 -7.93 -17.30 -4.81
CA GLY A 387 -6.76 -17.22 -3.95
C GLY A 387 -5.43 -17.03 -4.68
N GLY A 388 -5.43 -16.27 -5.77
CA GLY A 388 -4.26 -16.01 -6.64
C GLY A 388 -4.14 -16.99 -7.80
N THR A 389 -5.14 -17.85 -8.02
CA THR A 389 -5.20 -18.79 -9.15
C THR A 389 -6.47 -18.56 -9.95
N TRP A 390 -6.31 -18.22 -11.22
CA TRP A 390 -7.42 -18.09 -12.14
C TRP A 390 -8.03 -19.45 -12.47
N LYS A 391 -9.30 -19.62 -12.11
CA LYS A 391 -10.08 -20.82 -12.43
C LYS A 391 -11.16 -20.49 -13.42
N LEU A 392 -11.42 -21.42 -14.34
CA LEU A 392 -12.62 -21.39 -15.16
C LEU A 392 -13.83 -21.36 -14.22
N TYR A 393 -14.68 -20.36 -14.38
CA TYR A 393 -15.90 -20.19 -13.63
C TYR A 393 -17.08 -20.75 -14.43
N ASP A 394 -17.21 -20.35 -15.69
CA ASP A 394 -18.31 -20.75 -16.57
C ASP A 394 -17.85 -20.67 -18.03
N LEU A 395 -18.63 -21.24 -18.95
CA LEU A 395 -18.40 -21.14 -20.39
C LEU A 395 -19.72 -21.10 -21.16
N ASP A 396 -19.70 -20.50 -22.34
CA ASP A 396 -20.78 -20.51 -23.32
C ASP A 396 -20.17 -20.79 -24.70
N LEU A 397 -20.62 -21.88 -25.34
CA LEU A 397 -20.05 -22.35 -26.60
C LEU A 397 -21.09 -22.16 -27.71
N TRP A 398 -20.85 -21.23 -28.65
CA TRP A 398 -21.73 -21.00 -29.81
C TRP A 398 -21.00 -21.13 -31.14
N THR A 399 -21.65 -21.77 -32.11
CA THR A 399 -21.23 -21.79 -33.52
C THR A 399 -22.40 -21.34 -34.38
N TRP A 400 -22.13 -20.60 -35.45
CA TRP A 400 -23.15 -19.89 -36.25
C TRP A 400 -23.51 -20.61 -37.53
#